data_AF-A0A8B9NSL6-F1
#
_entry.id   AF-A0A8B9NSL6-F1
#
_cell.length_a   1.000
_cell.length_b   1.000
_cell.length_c   1.000
_cell.angle_alpha   90.00
_cell.angle_beta   90.00
_cell.angle_gamma   90.00
#
_symmetry.space_group_name_H-M   'P 1'
#
loop_
_entity.id
_entity.type
_entity.pdbx_description
1 polymer ?
#
loop_
_entity_poly.entity_id
_entity_poly.type
_entity_poly.pdbx_seq_one_letter_code
_entity_poly.pdbx_strand_id
1 'polypeptide(L)'
;GSFMLVNTSGRFAGQKAHLLLPHLKENDTHCIDFHYYVSSKSGSSPGTLNVYVKVNDGPIGNPVWNTSTTGTWNRAELAISTFWPNFYQVVFEVVTSGHPGYVAIDEVKVLGHPCTKTPHFLRLQSVEVNAGQFATFQCTANGRTNTGDRLWLQGIYVRDAPLKDIKVFNSRRFVALFSVVNATKRDAGNYRCMIWTEGGVGVSNYAELIVKEPPVPIAPPQLSSVGATYLWIQLNANSINGDGPIIQREVEYRTSSGSWYDIQPVDSTSYKIGHLDPDTEYEISVLLTRPGEGGTGSPGPALKTRTKCAGEY
;
A
#
# COMPACT_ATOMS: atom_id res chain seq x y z
N GLY A 1 -20.82 -27.28 29.15
CA GLY A 1 -20.62 -27.23 27.69
C GLY A 1 -19.24 -27.79 27.36
N SER A 2 -18.95 -27.93 26.08
CA SER A 2 -17.66 -28.40 25.57
C SER A 2 -16.98 -27.22 24.87
N PHE A 3 -15.87 -26.73 25.38
CA PHE A 3 -15.18 -25.54 24.85
C PHE A 3 -13.66 -25.69 25.00
N MET A 4 -12.92 -24.87 24.26
CA MET A 4 -11.46 -24.75 24.40
C MET A 4 -11.16 -23.66 25.43
N LEU A 5 -10.21 -23.90 26.34
CA LEU A 5 -9.97 -23.05 27.51
C LEU A 5 -8.49 -22.70 27.66
N VAL A 6 -8.23 -21.43 27.97
CA VAL A 6 -6.97 -20.94 28.54
C VAL A 6 -7.22 -20.49 29.97
N ASN A 7 -6.59 -21.18 30.93
CA ASN A 7 -6.56 -20.77 32.33
C ASN A 7 -5.36 -19.83 32.55
N THR A 8 -5.64 -18.55 32.82
CA THR A 8 -4.60 -17.53 33.07
C THR A 8 -4.18 -17.45 34.54
N SER A 9 -4.84 -18.19 35.43
CA SER A 9 -4.51 -18.21 36.86
C SER A 9 -3.10 -18.73 37.09
N GLY A 10 -2.29 -17.96 37.82
CA GLY A 10 -0.89 -18.30 38.09
C GLY A 10 0.04 -18.14 36.88
N ARG A 11 -0.40 -17.48 35.81
CA ARG A 11 0.42 -17.17 34.63
C ARG A 11 0.99 -15.76 34.72
N PHE A 12 2.24 -15.59 34.29
CA PHE A 12 2.89 -14.27 34.25
C PHE A 12 2.36 -13.45 33.07
N ALA A 13 2.50 -12.13 33.15
CA ALA A 13 2.13 -11.26 32.04
C ALA A 13 2.98 -11.53 30.79
N GLY A 14 2.35 -11.49 29.61
CA GLY A 14 3.01 -11.65 28.31
C GLY A 14 3.20 -13.09 27.84
N GLN A 15 2.78 -14.10 28.60
CA GLN A 15 2.78 -15.49 28.12
C GLN A 15 1.70 -15.68 27.05
N LYS A 16 1.99 -16.51 26.05
CA LYS A 16 1.14 -16.67 24.87
C LYS A 16 0.74 -18.13 24.68
N ALA A 17 -0.49 -18.36 24.22
CA ALA A 17 -0.97 -19.65 23.76
C ALA A 17 -1.68 -19.47 22.42
N HIS A 18 -1.40 -20.36 21.46
CA HIS A 18 -1.99 -20.32 20.12
C HIS A 18 -2.85 -21.55 19.87
N LEU A 19 -4.02 -21.32 19.25
CA LEU A 19 -4.89 -22.33 18.70
C LEU A 19 -5.09 -22.03 17.21
N LEU A 20 -4.73 -22.99 16.36
CA LEU A 20 -4.72 -22.81 14.91
C LEU A 20 -5.86 -23.62 14.28
N LEU A 21 -6.65 -22.98 13.41
CA LEU A 21 -7.57 -23.70 12.54
C LEU A 21 -6.82 -24.42 11.42
N PRO A 22 -7.46 -25.39 10.74
CA PRO A 22 -6.95 -25.92 9.48
C PRO A 22 -6.80 -24.82 8.41
N HIS A 23 -5.99 -25.09 7.38
CA HIS A 23 -5.93 -24.21 6.21
C HIS A 23 -7.26 -24.25 5.45
N LEU A 24 -7.86 -23.08 5.25
CA LEU A 24 -9.09 -22.91 4.49
C LEU A 24 -8.78 -22.48 3.05
N LYS A 25 -9.45 -23.11 2.09
CA LYS A 25 -9.24 -23.01 0.64
C LYS A 25 -10.57 -22.86 -0.10
N GLU A 26 -11.40 -21.97 0.41
CA GLU A 26 -12.76 -21.79 -0.10
C GLU A 26 -12.77 -21.09 -1.47
N ASN A 27 -13.74 -21.45 -2.31
CA ASN A 27 -14.02 -20.77 -3.59
C ASN A 27 -15.14 -19.73 -3.44
N ASP A 28 -16.17 -20.07 -2.67
CA ASP A 28 -17.35 -19.24 -2.48
C ASP A 28 -17.25 -18.33 -1.26
N THR A 29 -18.07 -17.28 -1.25
CA THR A 29 -18.22 -16.42 -0.07
C THR A 29 -18.67 -17.23 1.12
N HIS A 30 -17.93 -17.15 2.21
CA HIS A 30 -18.18 -17.85 3.45
C HIS A 30 -18.01 -16.91 4.64
N CYS A 31 -18.55 -17.31 5.79
CA CYS A 31 -18.43 -16.58 7.04
C CYS A 31 -17.88 -17.52 8.10
N ILE A 32 -16.88 -17.07 8.85
CA ILE A 32 -16.45 -17.79 10.07
C ILE A 32 -17.11 -17.10 11.25
N ASP A 33 -17.77 -17.84 12.12
CA ASP A 33 -18.23 -17.31 13.40
C ASP A 33 -17.82 -18.19 14.56
N PHE A 34 -17.61 -17.57 15.71
CA PHE A 34 -17.21 -18.28 16.93
C PHE A 34 -17.80 -17.58 18.16
N HIS A 35 -17.96 -18.35 19.22
CA HIS A 35 -18.31 -17.82 20.53
C HIS A 35 -17.06 -17.69 21.40
N TYR A 36 -16.99 -16.64 22.19
CA TYR A 36 -15.90 -16.43 23.13
C TYR A 36 -16.42 -15.98 24.49
N TYR A 37 -15.62 -16.25 25.52
CA TYR A 37 -15.88 -15.87 26.89
C TYR A 37 -14.58 -15.44 27.56
N VAL A 38 -14.60 -14.27 28.21
CA VAL A 38 -13.48 -13.74 28.99
C VAL A 38 -14.00 -13.42 30.39
N SER A 39 -13.37 -14.01 31.40
CA SER A 39 -13.84 -13.92 32.78
C SER A 39 -12.70 -13.74 33.76
N SER A 40 -12.91 -12.85 34.72
CA SER A 40 -11.99 -12.59 35.82
C SER A 40 -12.76 -12.32 37.09
N LYS A 41 -12.26 -12.86 38.21
CA LYS A 41 -12.84 -12.61 39.54
C LYS A 41 -12.46 -11.25 40.11
N SER A 42 -11.35 -10.66 39.66
CA SER A 42 -10.84 -9.39 40.19
C SER A 42 -11.39 -8.16 39.47
N GLY A 43 -12.22 -8.35 38.44
CA GLY A 43 -12.66 -7.28 37.53
C GLY A 43 -11.59 -6.81 36.54
N SER A 44 -10.31 -7.11 36.78
CA SER A 44 -9.20 -6.86 35.85
C SER A 44 -9.20 -7.90 34.73
N SER A 45 -8.95 -7.48 33.49
CA SER A 45 -8.88 -8.41 32.36
C SER A 45 -7.81 -9.49 32.58
N PRO A 46 -8.11 -10.79 32.40
CA PRO A 46 -7.15 -11.89 32.58
C PRO A 46 -6.12 -11.98 31.45
N GLY A 47 -6.36 -11.30 30.33
CA GLY A 47 -5.56 -11.32 29.13
C GLY A 47 -6.32 -10.83 27.91
N THR A 48 -5.64 -10.77 26.79
CA THR A 48 -6.22 -10.36 25.50
C THR A 48 -6.38 -11.60 24.62
N LEU A 49 -7.56 -11.78 24.04
CA LEU A 49 -7.80 -12.71 22.94
C LEU A 49 -7.59 -11.96 21.62
N ASN A 50 -6.61 -12.38 20.84
CA ASN A 50 -6.32 -11.89 19.50
C ASN A 50 -6.71 -12.95 18.46
N VAL A 51 -7.12 -12.50 17.28
CA VAL A 51 -7.36 -13.34 16.11
C VAL A 51 -6.49 -12.83 14.97
N TYR A 52 -5.75 -13.74 14.35
CA TYR A 52 -4.90 -13.47 13.20
C TYR A 52 -5.40 -14.25 11.99
N VAL A 53 -5.12 -13.71 10.80
CA VAL A 53 -5.38 -14.36 9.51
C VAL A 53 -4.07 -14.42 8.75
N LYS A 54 -3.42 -15.59 8.80
CA LYS A 54 -2.17 -15.91 8.11
C LYS A 54 -2.50 -16.39 6.70
N VAL A 55 -2.02 -15.70 5.67
CA VAL A 55 -2.34 -16.01 4.26
C VAL A 55 -1.14 -16.71 3.61
N ASN A 56 -1.39 -17.79 2.87
CA ASN A 56 -0.40 -18.57 2.09
C ASN A 56 0.85 -18.96 2.88
N ASP A 57 0.67 -19.37 4.13
CA ASP A 57 1.78 -19.67 5.05
C ASP A 57 2.80 -18.54 5.27
N GLY A 58 2.44 -17.30 4.90
CA GLY A 58 3.22 -16.10 5.13
C GLY A 58 3.33 -15.69 6.60
N PRO A 59 3.86 -14.51 6.89
CA PRO A 59 3.89 -13.94 8.23
C PRO A 59 2.50 -13.88 8.89
N ILE A 60 2.45 -14.07 10.22
CA ILE A 60 1.21 -13.99 11.02
C ILE A 60 0.54 -12.60 10.94
N GLY A 61 1.35 -11.57 10.71
CA GLY A 61 0.91 -10.18 10.59
C GLY A 61 0.36 -9.58 11.88
N ASN A 62 -0.46 -8.55 11.73
CA ASN A 62 -1.16 -7.88 12.82
C ASN A 62 -2.50 -8.58 13.11
N PRO A 63 -3.01 -8.53 14.36
CA PRO A 63 -4.31 -9.09 14.67
C PRO A 63 -5.41 -8.39 13.86
N VAL A 64 -6.36 -9.16 13.36
CA VAL A 64 -7.54 -8.64 12.64
C VAL A 64 -8.66 -8.31 13.60
N TRP A 65 -8.74 -9.04 14.71
CA TRP A 65 -9.73 -8.85 15.76
C TRP A 65 -9.09 -9.11 17.12
N ASN A 66 -9.54 -8.40 18.14
CA ASN A 66 -9.12 -8.62 19.52
C ASN A 66 -10.18 -8.21 20.54
N THR A 67 -10.06 -8.74 21.75
CA THR A 67 -10.82 -8.27 22.89
C THR A 67 -10.08 -8.57 24.19
N SER A 68 -10.24 -7.68 25.17
CA SER A 68 -9.83 -7.89 26.56
C SER A 68 -11.02 -7.73 27.52
N THR A 69 -12.22 -7.53 26.98
CA THR A 69 -13.40 -7.17 27.77
C THR A 69 -13.98 -8.41 28.44
N THR A 70 -14.05 -8.37 29.77
CA THR A 70 -14.69 -9.42 30.56
C THR A 70 -16.21 -9.31 30.47
N GLY A 71 -16.92 -10.43 30.43
CA GLY A 71 -18.38 -10.39 30.35
C GLY A 71 -19.01 -11.77 30.21
N THR A 72 -20.14 -11.82 29.52
CA THR A 72 -20.84 -13.05 29.16
C THR A 72 -20.26 -13.69 27.91
N TRP A 73 -20.85 -14.81 27.48
CA TRP A 73 -20.60 -15.34 26.15
C TRP A 73 -20.99 -14.31 25.10
N ASN A 74 -20.10 -14.10 24.14
CA ASN A 74 -20.28 -13.19 23.02
C ASN A 74 -20.00 -13.94 21.73
N ARG A 75 -20.54 -13.43 20.62
CA ARG A 75 -20.34 -13.97 19.28
C ARG A 75 -19.59 -12.95 18.43
N ALA A 76 -18.63 -13.42 17.66
CA ALA A 76 -17.92 -12.63 16.65
C ALA A 76 -17.89 -13.39 15.32
N GLU A 77 -17.98 -12.64 14.22
CA GLU A 77 -17.85 -13.17 12.87
C GLU A 77 -16.66 -12.56 12.10
N LEU A 78 -16.08 -13.33 11.18
CA LEU A 78 -14.96 -12.97 10.35
C LEU A 78 -15.38 -13.10 8.87
N ALA A 79 -15.40 -11.97 8.17
CA ALA A 79 -15.61 -11.91 6.73
C ALA A 79 -14.26 -11.83 6.01
N ILE A 80 -13.68 -12.99 5.68
CA ILE A 80 -12.32 -13.09 5.10
C ILE A 80 -12.40 -13.29 3.59
N SER A 81 -11.99 -12.28 2.82
CA SER A 81 -12.01 -12.30 1.36
C SER A 81 -10.71 -12.86 0.75
N THR A 82 -10.28 -14.04 1.22
CA THR A 82 -9.15 -14.78 0.65
C THR A 82 -9.64 -16.14 0.15
N PHE A 83 -9.49 -16.38 -1.15
CA PHE A 83 -10.06 -17.52 -1.85
C PHE A 83 -8.98 -18.29 -2.62
N TRP A 84 -9.30 -19.53 -2.98
CA TRP A 84 -8.47 -20.36 -3.86
C TRP A 84 -8.06 -19.58 -5.14
N PRO A 85 -6.82 -19.72 -5.65
CA PRO A 85 -5.78 -20.68 -5.24
C PRO A 85 -5.01 -20.30 -3.96
N ASN A 86 -5.33 -19.15 -3.37
CA ASN A 86 -4.77 -18.78 -2.07
C ASN A 86 -5.46 -19.54 -0.94
N PHE A 87 -4.79 -19.62 0.20
CA PHE A 87 -5.33 -20.22 1.40
C PHE A 87 -5.01 -19.35 2.60
N TYR A 88 -5.75 -19.54 3.69
CA TYR A 88 -5.45 -18.84 4.93
C TYR A 88 -5.68 -19.74 6.14
N GLN A 89 -5.08 -19.32 7.25
CA GLN A 89 -5.20 -19.96 8.55
C GLN A 89 -5.63 -18.94 9.59
N VAL A 90 -6.72 -19.23 10.30
CA VAL A 90 -7.13 -18.44 11.47
C VAL A 90 -6.34 -18.91 12.68
N VAL A 91 -5.75 -17.97 13.42
CA VAL A 91 -5.00 -18.26 14.64
C VAL A 91 -5.61 -17.45 15.79
N PHE A 92 -6.10 -18.15 16.80
CA PHE A 92 -6.49 -17.56 18.07
C PHE A 92 -5.29 -17.51 18.99
N GLU A 93 -4.96 -16.33 19.51
CA GLU A 93 -3.88 -16.13 20.49
C GLU A 93 -4.47 -15.56 21.78
N VAL A 94 -4.12 -16.16 22.92
CA VAL A 94 -4.33 -15.52 24.22
C VAL A 94 -2.99 -15.00 24.74
N VAL A 95 -2.94 -13.71 25.08
CA VAL A 95 -1.81 -13.09 25.78
C VAL A 95 -2.22 -12.79 27.21
N THR A 96 -1.56 -13.42 28.19
CA THR A 96 -1.91 -13.28 29.61
C THR A 96 -1.54 -11.89 30.15
N SER A 97 -2.38 -11.32 31.00
CA SER A 97 -2.13 -10.01 31.63
C SER A 97 -1.39 -10.11 32.98
N GLY A 98 -1.21 -11.33 33.50
CA GLY A 98 -0.76 -11.58 34.88
C GLY A 98 -1.91 -11.68 35.89
N HIS A 99 -3.15 -11.34 35.50
CA HIS A 99 -4.33 -11.46 36.35
C HIS A 99 -5.01 -12.82 36.19
N PRO A 100 -5.55 -13.40 37.28
CA PRO A 100 -6.20 -14.69 37.24
C PRO A 100 -7.57 -14.64 36.55
N GLY A 101 -7.85 -15.63 35.72
CA GLY A 101 -9.14 -15.78 35.06
C GLY A 101 -9.11 -16.81 33.94
N TYR A 102 -10.08 -16.70 33.05
CA TYR A 102 -10.35 -17.67 32.00
C TYR A 102 -10.65 -16.97 30.68
N VAL A 103 -10.09 -17.51 29.60
CA VAL A 103 -10.48 -17.18 28.23
C VAL A 103 -10.91 -18.48 27.56
N ALA A 104 -12.11 -18.52 27.01
CA ALA A 104 -12.65 -19.69 26.33
C ALA A 104 -13.18 -19.35 24.94
N ILE A 105 -13.08 -20.32 24.04
CA ILE A 105 -13.62 -20.27 22.68
C ILE A 105 -14.49 -21.51 22.49
N ASP A 106 -15.66 -21.32 21.89
CA ASP A 106 -16.62 -22.38 21.60
C ASP A 106 -17.21 -22.21 20.20
N GLU A 107 -17.74 -23.30 19.66
CA GLU A 107 -18.55 -23.34 18.44
C GLU A 107 -17.98 -22.59 17.23
N VAL A 108 -16.71 -22.82 16.88
CA VAL A 108 -16.13 -22.24 15.66
C VAL A 108 -16.75 -22.91 14.43
N LYS A 109 -17.45 -22.12 13.61
CA LYS A 109 -18.20 -22.58 12.42
C LYS A 109 -17.69 -21.88 11.18
N VAL A 110 -17.54 -22.62 10.09
CA VAL A 110 -17.32 -22.08 8.74
C VAL A 110 -18.61 -22.30 7.96
N LEU A 111 -19.25 -21.21 7.56
CA LEU A 111 -20.57 -21.20 6.94
C LEU A 111 -20.45 -20.77 5.48
N GLY A 112 -21.02 -21.56 4.55
CA GLY A 112 -21.00 -21.27 3.10
C GLY A 112 -21.97 -20.17 2.66
N HIS A 113 -22.02 -19.05 3.38
CA HIS A 113 -22.80 -17.88 3.03
C HIS A 113 -22.15 -16.59 3.55
N PRO A 114 -22.55 -15.40 3.07
CA PRO A 114 -22.06 -14.13 3.60
C PRO A 114 -22.37 -13.95 5.09
N CYS A 115 -21.51 -13.18 5.75
CA CYS A 115 -21.72 -12.75 7.14
C CYS A 115 -22.92 -11.80 7.25
N THR A 116 -23.54 -11.75 8.43
CA THR A 116 -24.84 -11.06 8.60
C THR A 116 -24.72 -9.64 9.14
N LYS A 117 -23.71 -9.39 9.97
CA LYS A 117 -23.40 -8.13 10.67
C LYS A 117 -22.10 -7.49 10.21
N THR A 118 -21.36 -8.14 9.32
CA THR A 118 -20.04 -7.72 8.88
C THR A 118 -19.94 -7.76 7.34
N PRO A 119 -19.60 -6.63 6.69
CA PRO A 119 -19.44 -6.57 5.24
C PRO A 119 -18.27 -7.41 4.71
N HIS A 120 -18.42 -7.87 3.47
CA HIS A 120 -17.40 -8.60 2.71
C HIS A 120 -16.72 -7.68 1.71
N PHE A 121 -15.40 -7.56 1.76
CA PHE A 121 -14.65 -6.84 0.74
C PHE A 121 -14.60 -7.64 -0.57
N LEU A 122 -14.70 -6.94 -1.70
CA LEU A 122 -14.30 -7.49 -2.99
C LEU A 122 -12.77 -7.57 -3.07
N ARG A 123 -12.29 -8.30 -4.08
CA ARG A 123 -10.86 -8.45 -4.31
C ARG A 123 -10.18 -7.08 -4.53
N LEU A 124 -9.26 -6.74 -3.64
CA LEU A 124 -8.40 -5.56 -3.73
C LEU A 124 -7.30 -5.80 -4.76
N GLN A 125 -7.01 -4.79 -5.58
CA GLN A 125 -5.94 -4.83 -6.59
C GLN A 125 -4.70 -4.09 -6.10
N SER A 126 -3.53 -4.53 -6.56
CA SER A 126 -2.27 -3.82 -6.32
C SER A 126 -2.30 -2.43 -6.94
N VAL A 127 -1.56 -1.50 -6.34
CA VAL A 127 -1.47 -0.10 -6.76
C VAL A 127 0.00 0.20 -7.03
N GLU A 128 0.30 0.70 -8.23
CA GLU A 128 1.61 1.26 -8.56
C GLU A 128 1.54 2.79 -8.52
N VAL A 129 2.54 3.42 -7.90
CA VAL A 129 2.64 4.87 -7.82
C VAL A 129 4.10 5.32 -7.96
N ASN A 130 4.31 6.52 -8.48
CA ASN A 130 5.62 7.18 -8.43
C ASN A 130 5.92 7.71 -7.03
N ALA A 131 7.19 7.64 -6.63
CA ALA A 131 7.66 8.17 -5.36
C ALA A 131 7.30 9.67 -5.22
N GLY A 132 6.87 10.07 -4.03
CA GLY A 132 6.40 11.43 -3.73
C GLY A 132 4.91 11.65 -3.98
N GLN A 133 4.24 10.75 -4.70
CA GLN A 133 2.80 10.86 -4.99
C GLN A 133 1.95 10.13 -3.94
N PHE A 134 0.62 10.28 -4.04
CA PHE A 134 -0.34 9.58 -3.17
C PHE A 134 -0.81 8.27 -3.82
N ALA A 135 -0.71 7.16 -3.10
CA ALA A 135 -1.33 5.90 -3.50
C ALA A 135 -2.72 5.78 -2.90
N THR A 136 -3.74 5.53 -3.73
CA THR A 136 -5.12 5.36 -3.26
C THR A 136 -5.59 3.92 -3.44
N PHE A 137 -5.92 3.26 -2.32
CA PHE A 137 -6.56 1.96 -2.31
C PHE A 137 -8.08 2.12 -2.29
N GLN A 138 -8.75 1.46 -3.23
CA GLN A 138 -10.21 1.47 -3.33
C GLN A 138 -10.79 0.13 -2.87
N CYS A 139 -11.33 0.12 -1.65
CA CYS A 139 -11.93 -1.05 -1.04
C CYS A 139 -13.43 -1.05 -1.29
N THR A 140 -13.89 -1.86 -2.25
CA THR A 140 -15.33 -2.05 -2.47
C THR A 140 -15.83 -3.16 -1.55
N ALA A 141 -16.96 -2.94 -0.86
CA ALA A 141 -17.52 -3.92 0.06
C ALA A 141 -19.01 -4.17 -0.21
N ASN A 142 -19.41 -5.43 -0.06
CA ASN A 142 -20.79 -5.89 -0.05
C ASN A 142 -21.27 -6.03 1.40
N GLY A 143 -22.34 -5.33 1.74
CA GLY A 143 -22.88 -5.23 3.09
C GLY A 143 -23.15 -3.78 3.49
N ARG A 144 -23.70 -3.61 4.68
CA ARG A 144 -24.00 -2.31 5.26
C ARG A 144 -22.86 -1.88 6.18
N THR A 145 -22.53 -0.59 6.17
CA THR A 145 -21.69 0.04 7.17
C THR A 145 -22.48 1.08 7.95
N ASN A 146 -22.15 1.25 9.23
CA ASN A 146 -22.76 2.18 10.17
C ASN A 146 -21.73 3.19 10.69
N THR A 147 -22.20 4.29 11.30
CA THR A 147 -21.34 5.38 11.80
C THR A 147 -20.35 4.96 12.89
N GLY A 148 -20.63 3.87 13.62
CA GLY A 148 -19.74 3.33 14.64
C GLY A 148 -18.68 2.34 14.12
N ASP A 149 -18.75 1.97 12.84
CA ASP A 149 -17.80 1.01 12.27
C ASP A 149 -16.43 1.68 12.06
N ARG A 150 -15.36 0.94 12.38
CA ARG A 150 -13.99 1.43 12.20
C ARG A 150 -13.39 0.84 10.93
N LEU A 151 -12.94 1.70 10.02
CA LEU A 151 -12.28 1.31 8.77
C LEU A 151 -10.85 1.81 8.73
N TRP A 152 -9.92 0.96 8.27
CA TRP A 152 -8.53 1.33 8.02
C TRP A 152 -7.90 0.39 6.99
N LEU A 153 -6.77 0.80 6.42
CA LEU A 153 -5.93 -0.05 5.59
C LEU A 153 -4.80 -0.60 6.44
N GLN A 154 -4.76 -1.92 6.61
CA GLN A 154 -3.74 -2.59 7.41
C GLN A 154 -2.56 -2.99 6.54
N GLY A 155 -1.37 -2.54 6.93
CA GLY A 155 -0.10 -2.91 6.31
C GLY A 155 0.56 -4.08 7.02
N ILE A 156 1.30 -4.91 6.29
CA ILE A 156 2.21 -5.88 6.90
C ILE A 156 3.61 -5.30 7.03
N TYR A 157 4.10 -5.13 8.26
CA TYR A 157 5.38 -4.47 8.58
C TYR A 157 5.52 -3.02 8.11
N VAL A 158 4.46 -2.43 7.56
CA VAL A 158 4.36 -1.03 7.14
C VAL A 158 3.24 -0.34 7.92
N ARG A 159 3.24 0.99 7.91
CA ARG A 159 2.25 1.76 8.66
C ARG A 159 0.86 1.60 8.06
N ASP A 160 -0.13 1.43 8.94
CA ASP A 160 -1.54 1.44 8.56
C ASP A 160 -1.93 2.84 8.03
N ALA A 161 -2.86 2.87 7.08
CA ALA A 161 -3.39 4.11 6.53
C ALA A 161 -4.85 4.35 6.97
N PRO A 162 -5.22 5.58 7.35
CA PRO A 162 -6.58 5.90 7.78
C PRO A 162 -7.54 5.98 6.59
N LEU A 163 -8.85 5.90 6.89
CA LEU A 163 -9.92 6.18 5.93
C LEU A 163 -9.80 7.63 5.42
N LYS A 164 -9.75 7.80 4.10
CA LYS A 164 -9.77 9.11 3.44
C LYS A 164 -11.20 9.55 3.15
N ASP A 165 -12.00 8.66 2.58
CA ASP A 165 -13.39 8.94 2.19
C ASP A 165 -14.18 7.63 2.09
N ILE A 166 -15.51 7.73 2.22
CA ILE A 166 -16.41 6.59 2.07
C ILE A 166 -17.65 6.99 1.25
N LYS A 167 -17.90 6.22 0.20
CA LYS A 167 -19.03 6.40 -0.71
C LYS A 167 -20.01 5.25 -0.54
N VAL A 168 -21.14 5.52 0.10
CA VAL A 168 -22.21 4.54 0.28
C VAL A 168 -23.16 4.64 -0.91
N PHE A 169 -23.30 3.56 -1.68
CA PHE A 169 -24.17 3.53 -2.87
C PHE A 169 -25.59 3.09 -2.53
N ASN A 170 -25.71 2.07 -1.69
CA ASN A 170 -26.99 1.56 -1.18
C ASN A 170 -26.76 0.76 0.10
N SER A 171 -27.82 0.19 0.66
CA SER A 171 -27.77 -0.62 1.89
C SER A 171 -26.94 -1.92 1.76
N ARG A 172 -26.53 -2.30 0.55
CA ARG A 172 -25.76 -3.51 0.26
C ARG A 172 -24.35 -3.23 -0.24
N ARG A 173 -23.96 -1.97 -0.51
CA ARG A 173 -22.67 -1.68 -1.14
C ARG A 173 -22.14 -0.30 -0.80
N PHE A 174 -20.86 -0.27 -0.46
CA PHE A 174 -20.09 0.96 -0.29
C PHE A 174 -18.67 0.80 -0.83
N VAL A 175 -17.99 1.92 -1.00
CA VAL A 175 -16.58 1.99 -1.38
C VAL A 175 -15.84 2.86 -0.37
N ALA A 176 -14.83 2.31 0.27
CA ALA A 176 -13.93 3.03 1.17
C ALA A 176 -12.62 3.33 0.45
N LEU A 177 -12.14 4.56 0.55
CA LEU A 177 -10.90 5.03 -0.04
C LEU A 177 -9.87 5.23 1.07
N PHE A 178 -8.67 4.67 0.90
CA PHE A 178 -7.54 4.83 1.81
C PHE A 178 -6.36 5.40 1.04
N SER A 179 -5.61 6.32 1.63
CA SER A 179 -4.51 6.98 0.94
C SER A 179 -3.21 6.87 1.73
N VAL A 180 -2.16 6.38 1.08
CA VAL A 180 -0.79 6.51 1.55
C VAL A 180 -0.23 7.77 0.91
N VAL A 181 0.07 8.79 1.72
CA VAL A 181 0.51 10.10 1.25
C VAL A 181 2.03 10.17 1.14
N ASN A 182 2.53 10.92 0.15
CA ASN A 182 3.97 11.11 -0.08
C ASN A 182 4.74 9.78 -0.08
N ALA A 183 4.32 8.85 -0.95
CA ALA A 183 4.77 7.47 -0.92
C ALA A 183 6.28 7.36 -1.17
N THR A 184 6.96 6.57 -0.35
CA THR A 184 8.38 6.27 -0.46
C THR A 184 8.60 4.76 -0.64
N LYS A 185 9.82 4.34 -1.03
CA LYS A 185 10.18 2.91 -1.07
C LYS A 185 9.97 2.18 0.26
N ARG A 186 9.92 2.90 1.40
CA ARG A 186 9.66 2.30 2.72
C ARG A 186 8.18 1.98 2.95
N ASP A 187 7.29 2.62 2.20
CA ASP A 187 5.85 2.38 2.26
C ASP A 187 5.44 1.25 1.30
N ALA A 188 6.32 0.83 0.40
CA ALA A 188 6.07 -0.31 -0.47
C ALA A 188 5.88 -1.60 0.36
N GLY A 189 4.87 -2.39 0.03
CA GLY A 189 4.52 -3.58 0.79
C GLY A 189 3.09 -4.06 0.57
N ASN A 190 2.67 -5.06 1.33
CA ASN A 190 1.34 -5.64 1.22
C ASN A 190 0.35 -5.00 2.19
N TYR A 191 -0.79 -4.57 1.65
CA TYR A 191 -1.88 -3.92 2.36
C TYR A 191 -3.18 -4.70 2.20
N ARG A 192 -4.08 -4.60 3.19
CA ARG A 192 -5.46 -5.11 3.09
C ARG A 192 -6.45 -4.16 3.75
N CYS A 193 -7.66 -4.11 3.23
CA CYS A 193 -8.76 -3.34 3.80
C CYS A 193 -9.28 -4.01 5.07
N MET A 194 -9.59 -3.22 6.07
CA MET A 194 -10.18 -3.67 7.34
C MET A 194 -11.47 -2.90 7.62
N ILE A 195 -12.48 -3.61 8.11
CA ILE A 195 -13.67 -3.02 8.73
C ILE A 195 -13.97 -3.76 10.01
N TRP A 196 -14.11 -3.03 11.10
CA TRP A 196 -14.56 -3.55 12.39
C TRP A 196 -15.97 -3.05 12.66
N THR A 197 -16.89 -3.99 12.87
CA THR A 197 -18.29 -3.71 13.21
C THR A 197 -18.59 -4.24 14.62
N GLU A 198 -19.77 -3.93 15.15
CA GLU A 198 -20.22 -4.50 16.43
C GLU A 198 -20.27 -6.05 16.39
N GLY A 199 -20.52 -6.64 15.21
CA GLY A 199 -20.65 -8.08 15.05
C GLY A 199 -19.35 -8.82 14.75
N GLY A 200 -18.30 -8.14 14.31
CA GLY A 200 -17.13 -8.84 13.78
C GLY A 200 -16.16 -7.98 12.99
N VAL A 201 -15.30 -8.63 12.19
CA VAL A 201 -14.32 -7.96 11.32
C VAL A 201 -14.38 -8.48 9.89
N GLY A 202 -14.35 -7.57 8.93
CA GLY A 202 -14.18 -7.85 7.51
C GLY A 202 -12.76 -7.53 7.07
N VAL A 203 -12.15 -8.42 6.31
CA VAL A 203 -10.77 -8.29 5.83
C VAL A 203 -10.67 -8.65 4.35
N SER A 204 -10.03 -7.79 3.54
CA SER A 204 -9.78 -8.10 2.12
C SER A 204 -8.61 -9.08 1.95
N ASN A 205 -8.38 -9.53 0.72
CA ASN A 205 -7.07 -10.07 0.34
C ASN A 205 -5.98 -9.00 0.49
N TYR A 206 -4.73 -9.45 0.55
CA TYR A 206 -3.58 -8.56 0.39
C TYR A 206 -3.43 -8.09 -1.05
N ALA A 207 -3.06 -6.83 -1.20
CA ALA A 207 -2.66 -6.19 -2.44
C ALA A 207 -1.35 -5.42 -2.22
N GLU A 208 -0.51 -5.36 -3.24
CA GLU A 208 0.82 -4.76 -3.13
C GLU A 208 0.76 -3.26 -3.46
N LEU A 209 1.42 -2.43 -2.64
CA LEU A 209 1.80 -1.07 -3.01
C LEU A 209 3.19 -1.11 -3.61
N ILE A 210 3.28 -0.79 -4.90
CA ILE A 210 4.54 -0.72 -5.65
C ILE A 210 4.90 0.75 -5.79
N VAL A 211 6.01 1.16 -5.17
CA VAL A 211 6.52 2.54 -5.27
C VAL A 211 7.72 2.56 -6.22
N LYS A 212 7.57 3.28 -7.32
CA LYS A 212 8.58 3.41 -8.39
C LYS A 212 9.26 4.76 -8.34
N GLU A 213 10.58 4.79 -8.51
CA GLU A 213 11.32 6.04 -8.57
C GLU A 213 11.29 6.61 -10.00
N PRO A 214 10.94 7.90 -10.17
CA PRO A 214 11.06 8.56 -11.47
C PRO A 214 12.49 8.49 -12.06
N PRO A 215 12.64 8.31 -13.38
CA PRO A 215 13.94 8.06 -13.99
C PRO A 215 14.79 9.33 -14.12
N VAL A 216 16.07 9.24 -13.81
CA VAL A 216 17.04 10.35 -13.94
C VAL A 216 18.26 9.86 -14.73
N PRO A 217 18.67 10.53 -15.83
CA PRO A 217 19.90 10.19 -16.56
C PRO A 217 21.13 10.23 -15.66
N ILE A 218 22.02 9.23 -15.77
CA ILE A 218 23.25 9.18 -14.97
C ILE A 218 24.32 10.14 -15.50
N ALA A 219 24.29 10.43 -16.80
CA ALA A 219 25.31 11.22 -17.49
C ALA A 219 24.67 12.37 -18.28
N PRO A 220 25.40 13.50 -18.47
CA PRO A 220 24.93 14.59 -19.31
C PRO A 220 24.83 14.16 -20.78
N PRO A 221 24.04 14.85 -21.62
CA PRO A 221 24.06 14.60 -23.05
C PRO A 221 25.44 14.89 -23.64
N GLN A 222 25.82 14.18 -24.70
CA GLN A 222 27.10 14.42 -25.38
C GLN A 222 26.93 15.48 -26.46
N LEU A 223 27.93 16.35 -26.61
CA LEU A 223 27.96 17.35 -27.66
C LEU A 223 28.51 16.74 -28.95
N SER A 224 27.72 16.78 -30.02
CA SER A 224 28.11 16.24 -31.33
C SER A 224 28.66 17.32 -32.25
N SER A 225 28.03 18.49 -32.32
CA SER A 225 28.55 19.64 -33.08
C SER A 225 27.99 20.98 -32.60
N VAL A 226 28.74 22.05 -32.89
CA VAL A 226 28.43 23.42 -32.46
C VAL A 226 28.39 24.36 -33.67
N GLY A 227 27.26 25.05 -33.82
CA GLY A 227 27.05 26.16 -34.74
C GLY A 227 26.96 27.51 -34.02
N ALA A 228 26.77 28.59 -34.78
CA ALA A 228 26.51 29.91 -34.21
C ALA A 228 25.10 30.02 -33.60
N THR A 229 24.12 29.30 -34.16
CA THR A 229 22.71 29.35 -33.74
C THR A 229 22.10 27.97 -33.47
N TYR A 230 22.95 26.94 -33.34
CA TYR A 230 22.48 25.58 -33.05
C TYR A 230 23.51 24.74 -32.31
N LEU A 231 23.02 23.71 -31.63
CA LEU A 231 23.80 22.64 -31.02
C LEU A 231 23.22 21.28 -31.46
N TRP A 232 24.09 20.35 -31.84
CA TRP A 232 23.70 18.95 -31.97
C TRP A 232 24.15 18.18 -30.74
N ILE A 233 23.22 17.45 -30.13
CA ILE A 233 23.46 16.65 -28.95
C ILE A 233 23.05 15.20 -29.17
N GLN A 234 23.71 14.31 -28.44
CA GLN A 234 23.32 12.91 -28.29
C GLN A 234 22.84 12.69 -26.85
N LEU A 235 21.59 12.24 -26.69
CA LEU A 235 20.98 11.96 -25.40
C LEU A 235 21.58 10.71 -24.75
N ASN A 236 22.04 10.85 -23.51
CA ASN A 236 22.47 9.73 -22.67
C ASN A 236 21.31 9.21 -21.80
N ALA A 237 20.23 8.77 -22.46
CA ALA A 237 18.95 8.39 -21.83
C ALA A 237 18.76 6.88 -21.59
N ASN A 238 19.79 6.06 -21.84
CA ASN A 238 19.72 4.61 -21.68
C ASN A 238 20.19 4.13 -20.30
N SER A 239 21.11 4.87 -19.68
CA SER A 239 21.62 4.58 -18.34
C SER A 239 20.99 5.55 -17.35
N ILE A 240 20.09 5.03 -16.53
CA ILE A 240 19.24 5.83 -15.63
C ILE A 240 19.38 5.36 -14.17
N ASN A 241 19.26 6.29 -13.25
CA ASN A 241 18.81 6.01 -11.89
C ASN A 241 17.27 5.99 -11.87
N GLY A 242 16.69 5.32 -10.87
CA GLY A 242 15.23 5.15 -10.76
C GLY A 242 14.70 3.94 -11.54
N ASP A 243 13.43 3.97 -11.89
CA ASP A 243 12.71 2.86 -12.51
C ASP A 243 12.14 3.21 -13.90
N GLY A 244 12.09 2.22 -14.78
CA GLY A 244 11.40 2.30 -16.07
C GLY A 244 9.91 1.89 -16.01
N PRO A 245 9.27 1.73 -17.18
CA PRO A 245 9.77 2.06 -18.52
C PRO A 245 9.75 3.58 -18.79
N ILE A 246 10.61 4.06 -19.68
CA ILE A 246 10.60 5.47 -20.14
C ILE A 246 9.60 5.60 -21.29
N ILE A 247 8.62 6.49 -21.15
CA ILE A 247 7.59 6.74 -22.17
C ILE A 247 7.75 8.08 -22.90
N GLN A 248 8.47 9.03 -22.30
CA GLN A 248 8.73 10.34 -22.91
C GLN A 248 10.12 10.83 -22.51
N ARG A 249 10.75 11.56 -23.42
CA ARG A 249 12.06 12.21 -23.25
C ARG A 249 11.92 13.67 -23.64
N GLU A 250 12.51 14.53 -22.85
CA GLU A 250 12.52 15.97 -23.10
C GLU A 250 13.93 16.51 -22.92
N VAL A 251 14.27 17.52 -23.70
CA VAL A 251 15.51 18.27 -23.57
C VAL A 251 15.14 19.62 -22.98
N GLU A 252 15.64 19.90 -21.79
CA GLU A 252 15.61 21.20 -21.16
C GLU A 252 16.91 21.92 -21.46
N TYR A 253 16.83 23.17 -21.89
CA TYR A 253 18.01 23.98 -22.13
C TYR A 253 17.75 25.43 -21.75
N ARG A 254 18.78 26.06 -21.17
CA ARG A 254 18.71 27.43 -20.66
C ARG A 254 20.02 28.18 -20.88
N THR A 255 19.95 29.50 -20.93
CA THR A 255 21.17 30.32 -20.87
C THR A 255 21.80 30.20 -19.48
N SER A 256 23.13 30.27 -19.40
CA SER A 256 23.84 30.15 -18.11
C SER A 256 23.57 31.34 -17.18
N SER A 257 23.10 32.47 -17.72
CA SER A 257 22.55 33.59 -16.96
C SER A 257 21.17 33.31 -16.36
N GLY A 258 20.47 32.26 -16.81
CA GLY A 258 19.11 31.92 -16.42
C GLY A 258 18.03 32.84 -17.03
N SER A 259 18.39 33.73 -17.95
CA SER A 259 17.46 34.69 -18.57
C SER A 259 16.44 34.05 -19.51
N TRP A 260 16.73 32.85 -20.02
CA TRP A 260 15.90 32.14 -20.97
C TRP A 260 15.99 30.64 -20.72
N TYR A 261 14.86 29.94 -20.80
CA TYR A 261 14.78 28.48 -20.72
C TYR A 261 13.68 27.96 -21.64
N ASP A 262 13.84 26.74 -22.13
CA ASP A 262 12.84 26.03 -22.92
C ASP A 262 12.94 24.51 -22.69
N ILE A 263 11.84 23.81 -22.91
CA ILE A 263 11.72 22.36 -22.77
C ILE A 263 11.04 21.82 -24.02
N GLN A 264 11.72 20.91 -24.72
CA GLN A 264 11.22 20.34 -25.97
C GLN A 264 11.17 18.81 -25.89
N PRO A 265 10.05 18.17 -26.30
CA PRO A 265 9.98 16.72 -26.41
C PRO A 265 10.87 16.23 -27.54
N VAL A 266 11.47 15.04 -27.37
CA VAL A 266 12.40 14.46 -28.35
C VAL A 266 12.10 12.99 -28.63
N ASP A 267 12.02 12.66 -29.92
CA ASP A 267 11.69 11.32 -30.39
C ASP A 267 12.95 10.48 -30.71
N SER A 268 14.09 11.12 -30.94
CA SER A 268 15.35 10.49 -31.31
C SER A 268 16.46 10.76 -30.28
N THR A 269 17.45 9.89 -30.25
CA THR A 269 18.63 10.07 -29.38
C THR A 269 19.58 11.15 -29.87
N SER A 270 19.53 11.51 -31.15
CA SER A 270 20.32 12.59 -31.74
C SER A 270 19.39 13.77 -32.02
N TYR A 271 19.57 14.87 -31.31
CA TYR A 271 18.68 16.02 -31.36
C TYR A 271 19.41 17.32 -31.70
N LYS A 272 18.77 18.17 -32.50
CA LYS A 272 19.29 19.50 -32.85
C LYS A 272 18.50 20.56 -32.11
N ILE A 273 19.19 21.29 -31.24
CA ILE A 273 18.67 22.51 -30.64
C ILE A 273 19.00 23.66 -31.60
N GLY A 274 17.97 24.29 -32.17
CA GLY A 274 18.12 25.38 -33.13
C GLY A 274 17.73 26.73 -32.54
N HIS A 275 17.88 27.79 -33.34
CA HIS A 275 17.45 29.16 -33.01
C HIS A 275 18.08 29.71 -31.73
N LEU A 276 19.33 29.32 -31.46
CA LEU A 276 20.11 29.82 -30.32
C LEU A 276 20.81 31.14 -30.67
N ASP A 277 21.16 31.90 -29.63
CA ASP A 277 21.95 33.11 -29.77
C ASP A 277 23.44 32.78 -29.97
N PRO A 278 24.17 33.48 -30.85
CA PRO A 278 25.63 33.36 -30.98
C PRO A 278 26.38 33.77 -29.72
N ASP A 279 27.60 33.22 -29.54
CA ASP A 279 28.48 33.48 -28.40
C ASP A 279 27.80 33.41 -27.02
N THR A 280 26.85 32.50 -26.89
CA THR A 280 26.02 32.37 -25.68
C THR A 280 26.23 31.02 -25.04
N GLU A 281 26.43 31.01 -23.72
CA GLU A 281 26.64 29.79 -22.95
C GLU A 281 25.30 29.19 -22.51
N TYR A 282 25.09 27.92 -22.83
CA TYR A 282 23.88 27.16 -22.52
C TYR A 282 24.19 25.98 -21.59
N GLU A 283 23.24 25.70 -20.71
CA GLU A 283 23.16 24.46 -19.93
C GLU A 283 22.03 23.61 -20.51
N ILE A 284 22.33 22.35 -20.84
CA ILE A 284 21.41 21.41 -21.48
C ILE A 284 21.29 20.15 -20.63
N SER A 285 20.07 19.83 -20.21
CA SER A 285 19.73 18.67 -19.41
C SER A 285 18.70 17.81 -20.13
N VAL A 286 18.65 16.53 -19.78
CA VAL A 286 17.63 15.60 -20.28
C VAL A 286 16.68 15.26 -19.15
N LEU A 287 15.38 15.36 -19.41
CA LEU A 287 14.33 14.87 -18.54
C LEU A 287 13.74 13.59 -19.12
N LEU A 288 13.45 12.65 -18.23
CA LEU A 288 12.86 11.36 -18.58
C LEU A 288 11.57 11.20 -17.79
N THR A 289 10.56 10.64 -18.45
CA THR A 289 9.24 10.44 -17.86
C THR A 289 8.84 8.98 -17.96
N ARG A 290 8.48 8.39 -16.82
CA ARG A 290 7.83 7.07 -16.73
C ARG A 290 6.30 7.21 -16.61
N PRO A 291 5.51 6.14 -16.81
CA PRO A 291 4.06 6.20 -16.65
C PRO A 291 3.59 6.69 -15.27
N GLY A 292 2.40 7.28 -15.26
CA GLY A 292 1.72 7.73 -14.05
C GLY A 292 2.03 9.16 -13.63
N GLU A 293 1.21 9.69 -12.73
CA GLU A 293 1.36 11.03 -12.16
C GLU A 293 2.71 11.15 -11.44
N GLY A 294 3.39 12.29 -11.57
CA GLY A 294 4.73 12.49 -10.99
C GLY A 294 5.82 11.59 -11.58
N GLY A 295 5.61 11.04 -12.78
CA GLY A 295 6.56 10.13 -13.43
C GLY A 295 7.77 10.81 -14.08
N THR A 296 7.77 12.13 -14.22
CA THR A 296 8.92 12.89 -14.70
C THR A 296 9.96 13.00 -13.59
N GLY A 297 11.16 12.46 -13.83
CA GLY A 297 12.26 12.57 -12.89
C GLY A 297 12.89 13.96 -12.91
N SER A 298 13.78 14.19 -11.95
CA SER A 298 14.61 15.40 -11.95
C SER A 298 15.49 15.46 -13.21
N PRO A 299 15.88 16.66 -13.66
CA PRO A 299 16.83 16.80 -14.76
C PRO A 299 18.12 16.04 -14.47
N GLY A 300 18.64 15.34 -15.48
CA GLY A 300 19.98 14.72 -15.40
C GLY A 300 21.09 15.77 -15.31
N PRO A 301 22.36 15.34 -15.19
CA PRO A 301 23.50 16.25 -15.22
C PRO A 301 23.48 17.11 -16.49
N ALA A 302 23.81 18.40 -16.37
CA ALA A 302 23.79 19.32 -17.50
C ALA A 302 25.09 19.26 -18.31
N LEU A 303 24.96 19.27 -19.64
CA LEU A 303 26.02 19.66 -20.56
C LEU A 303 26.12 21.18 -20.58
N LYS A 304 27.30 21.72 -20.31
CA LYS A 304 27.56 23.16 -20.48
C LYS A 304 28.36 23.38 -21.76
N THR A 305 27.90 24.27 -22.63
CA THR A 305 28.59 24.58 -23.88
C THR A 305 28.23 25.97 -24.38
N ARG A 306 29.02 26.50 -25.31
CA ARG A 306 28.86 27.84 -25.88
C ARG A 306 28.72 27.75 -27.39
N THR A 307 27.75 28.46 -27.95
CA THR A 307 27.58 28.61 -29.40
C THR A 307 28.74 29.40 -30.00
N LYS A 308 29.04 29.19 -31.29
CA LYS A 308 30.08 29.96 -31.98
C LYS A 308 29.65 31.42 -32.17
N CYS A 309 30.61 32.31 -32.38
CA CYS A 309 30.31 33.66 -32.85
C CYS A 309 29.62 33.61 -34.23
N ALA A 310 28.78 34.60 -34.53
CA ALA A 310 28.36 34.83 -35.90
C ALA A 310 29.60 35.24 -36.70
N GLY A 311 29.93 34.53 -37.77
CA GLY A 311 30.99 34.97 -38.67
C GLY A 311 30.61 36.30 -39.30
N GLU A 312 31.50 37.28 -39.25
CA GLU A 312 31.43 38.43 -40.15
C GLU A 312 31.69 37.92 -41.57
N TYR A 313 30.77 38.25 -42.50
CA TYR A 313 30.93 37.97 -43.93
C TYR A 313 31.95 38.92 -44.56
#